data_AF-A0A3R9MID0-F1
#
_entry.id   AF-A0A3R9MID0-F1
#
_cell.length_a   1.000
_cell.length_b   1.000
_cell.length_c   1.000
_cell.angle_alpha   90.00
_cell.angle_beta   90.00
_cell.angle_gamma   90.00
#
_symmetry.space_group_name_H-M   'P 1'
#
loop_
_entity.id
_entity.type
_entity.pdbx_description
1 polymer ?
#
loop_
_entity_poly.entity_id
_entity_poly.type
_entity_poly.pdbx_seq_one_letter_code
_entity_poly.pdbx_strand_id
1 'polypeptide(L)' 'MMIPPSKELLIFYNQIDEWVDQVYPDQDKPSLSFKKDTPQSILDLFHSIKSKIGFDYQEHKY' A
#
# COMPACT_ATOMS: atom_id res chain seq x y z
N MET A 1 10.23 23.71 -3.79
CA MET A 1 9.61 23.53 -2.46
C MET A 1 9.46 22.03 -2.25
N MET A 2 10.00 21.47 -1.18
CA MET A 2 9.85 20.05 -0.86
C MET A 2 8.52 19.91 -0.13
N ILE A 3 7.50 19.36 -0.80
CA ILE A 3 6.23 19.06 -0.16
C ILE A 3 6.54 17.96 0.87
N PRO A 4 6.33 18.18 2.17
CA PRO A 4 6.56 17.13 3.15
C PRO A 4 5.63 15.96 2.78
N PRO A 5 6.12 14.72 2.81
CA PRO A 5 5.27 13.57 2.53
C PRO A 5 4.08 13.57 3.48
N SER A 6 2.88 13.28 2.95
CA SER A 6 1.67 13.12 3.76
C SER A 6 1.92 12.08 4.86
N LYS A 7 1.28 12.25 6.02
CA LYS A 7 1.41 11.30 7.14
C LYS A 7 1.13 9.86 6.69
N GLU A 8 0.18 9.68 5.79
CA GLU A 8 -0.19 8.40 5.20
C GLU A 8 0.91 7.80 4.32
N LEU A 9 1.63 8.61 3.54
CA LEU A 9 2.80 8.16 2.76
C LEU A 9 3.93 7.70 3.69
N LEU A 10 4.15 8.42 4.80
CA LEU A 10 5.13 8.00 5.80
C LEU A 10 4.73 6.69 6.48
N ILE A 11 3.45 6.48 6.78
CA ILE A 11 2.95 5.21 7.31
C ILE A 11 3.18 4.08 6.30
N PHE A 12 2.91 4.33 5.02
CA PHE A 12 3.17 3.36 3.96
C PHE A 12 4.63 2.92 3.94
N TYR A 13 5.57 3.84 3.79
CA TYR A 13 6.99 3.50 3.69
C TYR A 13 7.59 2.93 4.97
N ASN A 14 7.07 3.30 6.15
CA ASN A 14 7.64 2.84 7.42
C ASN A 14 7.07 1.51 7.92
N GLN A 15 5.84 1.14 7.53
CA GLN A 15 5.13 -0.01 8.12
C GLN A 15 4.56 -0.99 7.09
N ILE A 16 4.28 -0.54 5.86
CA ILE A 16 3.56 -1.34 4.85
C ILE A 16 4.50 -1.81 3.75
N ASP A 17 5.44 -0.96 3.33
CA ASP A 17 6.38 -1.22 2.23
C ASP A 17 7.20 -2.51 2.44
N GLU A 18 7.60 -2.81 3.68
CA GLU A 18 8.31 -4.06 4.00
C GLU A 18 7.49 -5.34 3.73
N TRP A 19 6.16 -5.23 3.71
CA TRP A 19 5.21 -6.32 3.46
C TRP A 19 4.76 -6.41 2.01
N VAL A 20 5.06 -5.39 1.20
CA VAL A 20 4.80 -5.41 -0.23
C VAL A 20 5.75 -6.42 -0.88
N ASP A 21 5.17 -7.32 -1.66
CA ASP A 21 5.91 -8.32 -2.44
C ASP A 21 6.15 -7.80 -3.86
N GLN A 22 5.10 -7.24 -4.47
CA GLN A 22 5.16 -6.76 -5.85
C GLN A 22 4.25 -5.56 -6.07
N VAL A 23 4.74 -4.61 -6.86
CA VAL A 23 3.97 -3.45 -7.33
C VAL A 23 3.63 -3.66 -8.80
N TYR A 24 2.35 -3.54 -9.13
CA TYR A 24 1.85 -3.58 -10.50
C TYR A 24 1.51 -2.15 -10.94
N PRO A 25 2.33 -1.55 -11.81
CA PRO A 25 2.06 -0.23 -12.36
C PRO A 25 0.95 -0.35 -13.40
N ASP A 26 -0.30 -0.34 -12.94
CA ASP A 26 -1.47 -0.23 -13.81
C ASP A 26 -1.65 1.23 -14.26
N GLN A 27 -2.11 1.43 -15.50
CA GLN A 27 -2.17 2.77 -16.13
C GLN A 27 -3.16 3.72 -15.43
N ASP A 28 -4.17 3.17 -14.75
CA ASP A 28 -5.18 3.96 -14.06
C ASP A 28 -4.92 4.01 -12.55
N LYS A 29 -4.63 2.86 -11.94
CA LYS A 29 -4.41 2.74 -10.49
C LYS A 29 -3.35 1.67 -10.19
N PRO A 30 -2.19 2.05 -9.64
CA PRO A 30 -1.17 1.08 -9.26
C PRO A 30 -1.72 0.13 -8.19
N SER A 31 -1.57 -1.17 -8.43
CA SER A 31 -1.98 -2.22 -7.52
C SER A 31 -0.77 -2.81 -6.78
N LEU A 32 -0.98 -3.26 -5.55
CA LEU A 32 0.07 -3.80 -4.69
C LEU A 32 -0.31 -5.22 -4.27
N SER A 33 0.63 -6.15 -4.39
CA SER A 33 0.53 -7.48 -3.80
C SER A 33 1.34 -7.54 -2.51
N PHE A 34 0.74 -8.16 -1.50
CA PHE A 34 1.33 -8.37 -0.18
C PHE A 34 1.93 -9.77 -0.08
N LYS A 35 2.96 -9.91 0.75
CA LYS A 35 3.53 -11.21 1.11
C LYS A 35 2.48 -12.09 1.80
N LYS A 36 2.58 -13.41 1.66
CA LYS A 36 1.61 -14.36 2.26
C LYS A 36 1.54 -14.28 3.79
N ASP A 37 2.65 -13.95 4.44
CA ASP A 37 2.75 -13.83 5.90
C ASP A 37 2.37 -12.45 6.43
N THR A 38 1.78 -11.59 5.60
CA THR A 38 1.42 -10.23 6.00
C THR A 38 0.35 -10.26 7.09
N PRO A 39 0.59 -9.62 8.26
CA PRO A 39 -0.39 -9.57 9.32
C PRO A 39 -1.66 -8.83 8.86
N GLN A 40 -2.82 -9.32 9.30
CA GLN A 40 -4.11 -8.70 8.99
C GLN A 40 -4.15 -7.21 9.37
N SER A 41 -3.51 -6.83 10.47
CA SER A 41 -3.40 -5.43 10.91
C SER A 41 -2.71 -4.51 9.89
N ILE A 42 -1.74 -5.03 9.12
CA ILE A 42 -1.07 -4.27 8.05
C ILE A 42 -2.00 -4.11 6.85
N LEU A 43 -2.76 -5.14 6.51
CA LEU A 43 -3.77 -5.08 5.44
C LEU A 43 -4.87 -4.06 5.78
N ASP A 44 -5.36 -4.05 7.02
CA ASP A 44 -6.33 -3.07 7.52
C ASP A 44 -5.78 -1.64 7.52
N LEU A 45 -4.51 -1.47 7.91
CA LEU A 45 -3.83 -0.18 7.86
C LEU A 45 -3.71 0.33 6.42
N PHE A 46 -3.28 -0.53 5.50
CA PHE A 46 -3.22 -0.21 4.08
C PHE A 46 -4.60 0.16 3.53
N HIS A 47 -5.64 -0.61 3.86
CA HIS A 47 -7.01 -0.33 3.43
C HIS A 47 -7.49 1.05 3.90
N SER A 48 -7.09 1.47 5.11
CA SER A 48 -7.44 2.78 5.68
C SER A 48 -6.71 3.94 5.00
N ILE A 49 -5.50 3.73 4.49
CA ILE A 49 -4.70 4.79 3.87
C ILE A 49 -4.74 4.80 2.34
N LYS A 50 -5.04 3.67 1.66
CA LYS A 50 -4.93 3.51 0.20
C LYS A 50 -5.63 4.61 -0.61
N SER A 51 -6.82 5.02 -0.15
CA SER A 51 -7.63 6.09 -0.75
C SER A 51 -6.97 7.47 -0.66
N LYS A 52 -6.11 7.68 0.35
CA LYS A 52 -5.39 8.93 0.57
C LYS A 52 -4.02 8.98 -0.11
N ILE A 53 -3.44 7.82 -0.43
CA ILE A 53 -2.14 7.70 -1.11
C ILE A 53 -2.26 7.38 -2.60
N GLY A 54 -3.47 7.16 -3.12
CA GLY A 54 -3.73 6.98 -4.55
C GLY A 54 -3.44 5.58 -5.10
N PHE A 55 -3.39 4.55 -4.25
CA PHE A 55 -3.22 3.16 -4.65
C PHE A 55 -4.56 2.41 -4.60
N ASP A 56 -4.85 1.53 -5.57
CA ASP A 56 -5.96 0.57 -5.47
C ASP A 56 -5.46 -0.79 -4.98
N TYR A 57 -6.34 -1.52 -4.30
CA TYR A 57 -6.05 -2.84 -3.76
C TYR A 57 -6.63 -3.92 -4.68
N GLN A 58 -5.79 -4.81 -5.21
CA GLN A 58 -6.24 -6.06 -5.82
C GLN A 58 -5.88 -7.24 -4.92
N GLU A 59 -6.89 -7.82 -4.29
CA GLU A 59 -6.76 -9.08 -3.56
C GLU A 59 -6.71 -10.22 -4.58
N HIS A 60 -5.54 -10.82 -4.81
CA HIS A 60 -5.48 -12.06 -5.56
C HIS A 60 -5.98 -13.21 -4.69
N LYS A 61 -7.24 -13.61 -4.91
CA LYS A 61 -7.77 -14.88 -4.40
C LYS A 61 -7.08 -16.03 -5.13
N TYR A 62 -6.21 -16.75 -4.43
CA TYR A 62 -5.76 -18.09 -4.82
C TYR A 62 -6.75 -19.14 -4.33
#